data_AF-A0A4Q2QR93-F1
#
_entry.id   AF-A0A4Q2QR93-F1
#
_cell.length_a   1.000
_cell.length_b   1.000
_cell.length_c   1.000
_cell.angle_alpha   90.00
_cell.angle_beta   90.00
_cell.angle_gamma   90.00
#
_symmetry.space_group_name_H-M   'P 1'
#
loop_
_entity.id
_entity.type
_entity.pdbx_description
1 polymer ?
#
loop_
_entity_poly.entity_id
_entity_poly.type
_entity_poly.pdbx_seq_one_letter_code
_entity_poly.pdbx_strand_id
1 'polypeptide(L)' 'MQTQVLFEHPLNEKMRTWLRIEFLIQQLTVNLPIVDHAGALHFFRNVSELLDV' A
#
# COMPACT_ATOMS: atom_id res chain seq x y z
N MET A 1 -23.90 -3.39 15.28
CA MET A 1 -23.18 -4.32 14.40
C MET A 1 -21.72 -4.27 14.79
N GLN A 2 -21.11 -5.40 15.14
CA GLN A 2 -19.69 -5.45 15.51
C GLN A 2 -18.89 -5.85 14.27
N THR A 3 -18.15 -4.92 13.68
CA THR A 3 -17.26 -5.19 12.55
C THR A 3 -16.04 -5.95 13.06
N GLN A 4 -15.86 -7.20 12.65
CA GLN A 4 -14.61 -7.90 12.90
C GLN A 4 -13.50 -7.26 12.08
N VAL A 5 -12.41 -6.87 12.74
CA VAL A 5 -11.20 -6.36 12.10
C VAL A 5 -10.18 -7.49 12.08
N LEU A 6 -9.71 -7.85 10.88
CA LEU A 6 -8.63 -8.82 10.69
C LEU A 6 -7.28 -8.10 10.75
N PHE A 7 -6.34 -8.68 11.49
CA PHE A 7 -4.96 -8.19 11.57
C PHE A 7 -4.00 -9.24 11.06
N GLU A 8 -2.99 -8.80 10.33
CA GLU A 8 -1.89 -9.63 9.84
C GLU A 8 -0.58 -9.20 10.50
N HIS A 9 0.22 -10.17 10.95
CA HIS A 9 1.51 -9.92 11.59
C HIS A 9 2.61 -10.71 10.89
N PRO A 10 3.64 -10.06 10.30
CA PRO A 10 4.72 -10.75 9.62
C PRO A 10 5.62 -11.50 10.61
N LEU A 11 5.84 -12.79 10.37
CA LEU A 11 6.69 -13.65 11.23
C LEU A 11 8.19 -13.58 10.91
N ASN A 12 8.56 -12.91 9.81
CA ASN A 12 9.95 -12.68 9.41
C ASN A 12 10.04 -11.47 8.48
N GLU A 13 11.27 -10.99 8.25
CA GLU A 13 11.51 -9.81 7.40
C GLU A 13 11.06 -10.02 5.96
N LYS A 14 11.20 -11.23 5.41
CA LYS A 14 10.69 -11.55 4.07
C LYS A 14 9.18 -11.30 3.98
N MET A 15 8.40 -11.78 4.95
CA MET A 15 6.96 -11.56 5.00
C MET A 15 6.61 -10.09 5.23
N ARG A 16 7.39 -9.37 6.05
CA ARG A 16 7.23 -7.92 6.23
C ARG A 16 7.36 -7.20 4.88
N THR A 17 8.39 -7.53 4.10
CA THR A 17 8.61 -6.98 2.77
C THR A 17 7.46 -7.32 1.82
N TRP A 18 7.00 -8.58 1.80
CA TRP A 18 5.88 -8.99 0.94
C TRP A 18 4.58 -8.25 1.26
N LEU A 19 4.21 -8.13 2.53
CA LEU A 19 3.00 -7.40 2.95
C LEU A 19 3.10 -5.91 2.60
N ARG A 20 4.29 -5.31 2.70
CA ARG A 20 4.52 -3.93 2.28
C ARG A 20 4.36 -3.75 0.77
N ILE A 21 4.93 -4.65 -0.05
CA ILE A 21 4.79 -4.62 -1.51
C ILE A 21 3.32 -4.77 -1.91
N GLU A 22 2.61 -5.74 -1.33
CA GLU A 22 1.19 -5.96 -1.59
C GLU A 22 0.37 -4.71 -1.29
N PHE A 23 0.57 -4.13 -0.10
CA PHE A 23 -0.12 -2.91 0.31
C PHE A 23 0.15 -1.75 -0.66
N LEU A 24 1.42 -1.51 -1.02
CA LEU A 24 1.80 -0.44 -1.95
C LEU A 24 1.14 -0.60 -3.32
N ILE A 25 1.12 -1.83 -3.87
CA ILE A 25 0.48 -2.12 -5.16
C ILE A 25 -1.04 -1.89 -5.11
N GLN A 26 -1.70 -2.29 -4.02
CA GLN A 26 -3.14 -2.03 -3.83
C GLN A 26 -3.42 -0.53 -3.78
N GLN A 27 -2.59 0.24 -3.07
CA GLN A 27 -2.72 1.70 -3.01
C GLN A 27 -2.51 2.36 -4.37
N LEU A 28 -1.58 1.87 -5.21
CA LEU A 28 -1.40 2.40 -6.57
C LEU A 28 -2.64 2.18 -7.44
N THR A 29 -3.30 1.03 -7.27
CA THR A 29 -4.51 0.70 -8.03
C THR A 29 -5.71 1.57 -7.62
N VAL A 30 -5.86 1.84 -6.32
CA VAL A 30 -6.96 2.68 -5.78
C VAL A 30 -6.80 4.15 -6.16
N ASN A 31 -5.57 4.64 -6.30
CA ASN A 31 -5.29 6.03 -6.68
C ASN A 31 -5.37 6.31 -8.19
N LEU A 32 -5.83 5.32 -8.98
CA LEU A 32 -6.07 5.47 -10.41
C LEU A 32 -7.58 5.50 -10.73
N PRO A 33 -8.04 6.34 -11.68
CA PRO A 33 -7.26 7.34 -12.41
C PRO A 33 -6.88 8.51 -11.50
N ILE A 34 -5.76 9.18 -11.79
CA ILE A 34 -5.35 10.39 -11.06
C ILE A 34 -6.31 11.52 -11.46
N VAL A 35 -7.21 11.89 -10.55
CA VAL A 35 -8.22 12.94 -10.76
C VAL A 35 -7.89 14.26 -10.07
N ASP A 36 -7.02 14.23 -9.05
CA ASP A 36 -6.66 15.41 -8.27
C ASP A 36 -5.18 15.40 -7.84
N HIS A 37 -4.72 16.56 -7.37
CA HIS A 37 -3.32 16.75 -6.98
C HIS A 37 -2.94 15.91 -5.74
N ALA A 38 -3.88 15.70 -4.82
CA ALA A 38 -3.63 14.87 -3.64
C ALA A 38 -3.45 13.39 -4.04
N GLY A 39 -4.34 12.85 -4.88
CA GLY A 39 -4.21 11.50 -5.45
C GLY A 39 -2.91 11.32 -6.24
N ALA A 40 -2.49 12.35 -6.99
CA ALA A 40 -1.20 12.33 -7.69
C ALA A 40 -0.01 12.22 -6.72
N LEU A 41 0.00 13.03 -5.65
CA LEU A 41 1.06 12.98 -4.64
C LEU A 41 1.12 11.62 -3.95
N HIS A 42 -0.02 11.05 -3.59
CA HIS A 42 -0.10 9.71 -2.99
C HIS A 42 0.40 8.63 -3.96
N PHE A 43 0.00 8.71 -5.23
CA PHE A 43 0.44 7.78 -6.26
C PHE A 43 1.97 7.80 -6.41
N PHE A 44 2.57 8.97 -6.66
CA PHE A 44 4.02 9.06 -6.87
C PHE A 44 4.82 8.68 -5.63
N ARG A 45 4.35 9.02 -4.43
CA ARG A 45 4.98 8.59 -3.18
C ARG A 45 4.99 7.07 -3.05
N ASN A 46 3.87 6.41 -3.31
CA ASN A 46 3.79 4.95 -3.22
C ASN A 46 4.68 4.26 -4.26
N VAL A 47 4.86 4.85 -5.45
CA VAL A 47 5.82 4.37 -6.45
C VAL A 47 7.25 4.49 -5.92
N SER A 48 7.64 5.63 -5.36
CA SER A 48 8.97 5.80 -4.77
C SER A 48 9.24 4.82 -3.63
N GLU A 49 8.27 4.65 -2.72
CA GLU A 49 8.39 3.69 -1.62
C GLU A 49 8.53 2.24 -2.13
N LEU A 50 7.92 1.89 -3.26
CA LEU A 50 8.07 0.56 -3.87
C LEU A 50 9.45 0.35 -4.51
N LEU A 51 10.08 1.41 -5.03
CA LEU A 51 11.43 1.35 -5.60
C LEU A 51 12.52 1.21 -4.52
N ASP A 52 12.26 1.67 -3.30
CA ASP A 52 13.18 1.61 -2.16
C ASP A 52 13.13 0.27 -1.39
N VAL A 53 12.12 -0.57 -1.65
CA VAL A 53 11.89 -1.86 -0.97
C VAL A 53 12.71 -2.98 -1.61
#